data_AF-A0A1H4UUK2-F1
#
_entry.id   AF-A0A1H4UUK2-F1
#
_cell.length_a   1.000
_cell.length_b   1.000
_cell.length_c   1.000
_cell.angle_alpha   90.00
_cell.angle_beta   90.00
_cell.angle_gamma   90.00
#
_symmetry.space_group_name_H-M   'P 1'
#
loop_
_entity.id
_entity.type
_entity.pdbx_description
1 polymer ?
#
loop_
_entity_poly.entity_id
_entity_poly.type
_entity_poly.pdbx_seq_one_letter_code
_entity_poly.pdbx_strand_id
1 'polypeptide(L)' 'MTGGGAVQEFVVIDAADNEVDWIDPYTGHRELEPGLFVVSRGEVPGFPGQDYRVTLPAGGRFEIRRRE' A
#
# COMPACT_ATOMS: atom_id res chain seq x y z
N MET A 1 5.43 10.76 25.75
CA MET A 1 5.04 9.45 25.20
C MET A 1 5.13 9.54 23.70
N THR A 2 6.30 9.23 23.13
CA THR A 2 6.52 9.22 21.68
C THR A 2 6.00 7.91 21.14
N GLY A 3 4.70 7.86 20.83
CA GLY A 3 4.11 6.74 20.10
C GLY A 3 4.54 6.82 18.65
N GLY A 4 5.73 6.30 18.33
CA GLY A 4 6.10 5.99 16.95
C GLY A 4 5.25 4.83 16.49
N GLY A 5 4.04 5.13 15.99
CA GLY A 5 3.18 4.11 15.41
C GLY A 5 3.88 3.52 14.19
N ALA A 6 4.14 2.21 14.23
CA ALA A 6 4.77 1.50 13.11
C ALA A 6 4.03 1.85 11.82
N VAL A 7 4.74 2.42 10.85
CA VAL A 7 4.15 2.79 9.57
C VAL A 7 3.93 1.50 8.77
N GLN A 8 2.75 1.34 8.20
CA GLN A 8 2.44 0.20 7.35
C GLN A 8 2.68 0.55 5.89
N GLU A 9 3.09 -0.44 5.10
CA GLU A 9 3.28 -0.33 3.65
C GLU A 9 2.32 -1.28 2.95
N PHE A 10 1.70 -0.82 1.86
CA PHE A 10 0.98 -1.68 0.91
C PHE A 10 1.93 -2.02 -0.22
N VAL A 11 2.35 -3.27 -0.34
CA VAL A 11 3.37 -3.72 -1.29
C VAL A 11 2.73 -4.59 -2.37
N VAL A 12 3.02 -4.31 -3.63
CA VAL A 12 2.57 -5.12 -4.78
C VAL A 12 3.69 -6.07 -5.18
N ILE A 13 3.34 -7.35 -5.29
CA ILE A 13 4.26 -8.43 -5.62
C ILE A 13 3.77 -9.11 -6.89
N ASP A 14 4.66 -9.30 -7.86
CA ASP A 14 4.34 -9.99 -9.11
C ASP A 14 4.30 -11.52 -8.95
N ALA A 15 3.94 -12.22 -10.03
CA ALA A 15 3.88 -13.69 -10.05
C ALA A 15 5.25 -14.37 -9.89
N ALA A 16 6.35 -13.63 -10.05
CA ALA A 16 7.72 -14.09 -9.85
C ALA A 16 8.27 -13.74 -8.46
N ASP A 17 7.39 -13.32 -7.54
CA ASP A 17 7.71 -12.94 -6.16
C ASP A 17 8.56 -11.66 -6.04
N ASN A 18 8.60 -10.82 -7.08
CA ASN A 18 9.30 -9.53 -7.03
C ASN A 18 8.37 -8.43 -6.54
N GLU A 19 8.90 -7.55 -5.69
CA GLU A 19 8.25 -6.28 -5.36
C GLU A 19 8.31 -5.34 -6.57
N VAL A 20 7.15 -4.85 -7.02
CA VAL A 20 7.04 -4.00 -8.22
C VAL A 20 6.44 -2.63 -7.95
N ASP A 21 5.74 -2.45 -6.83
CA ASP A 21 5.19 -1.16 -6.41
C ASP A 21 4.90 -1.15 -4.89
N TRP A 22 4.82 0.03 -4.27
CA TRP A 22 4.45 0.17 -2.86
C TRP A 22 3.88 1.55 -2.50
N ILE A 23 3.06 1.61 -1.43
CA ILE A 23 2.48 2.84 -0.88
C ILE A 23 2.75 2.94 0.62
N ASP A 24 3.34 4.06 1.04
CA ASP A 24 3.66 4.42 2.44
C ASP A 24 3.33 5.90 2.72
N PRO A 25 2.74 6.25 3.88
CA PRO A 25 2.16 5.35 4.86
C PRO A 25 0.84 4.77 4.34
N TYR A 26 0.69 3.46 4.34
CA TYR A 26 -0.58 2.81 4.05
C TYR A 26 -1.55 2.95 5.24
N THR A 27 -2.79 3.37 4.96
CA THR A 27 -3.85 3.49 5.99
C THR A 27 -5.09 2.67 5.69
N GLY A 28 -5.31 2.25 4.44
CA GLY A 28 -6.44 1.42 4.07
C GLY A 28 -6.49 1.11 2.58
N HIS A 29 -7.28 0.12 2.18
CA HIS A 29 -7.60 -0.12 0.77
C HIS A 29 -9.02 -0.67 0.62
N ARG A 30 -9.57 -0.55 -0.58
CA ARG A 30 -10.74 -1.32 -1.02
C ARG A 30 -10.50 -1.88 -2.41
N GLU A 31 -11.00 -3.07 -2.67
CA GLU A 31 -11.06 -3.61 -4.02
C GLU A 31 -12.21 -2.96 -4.79
N LEU A 32 -11.95 -2.51 -6.02
CA LEU A 32 -12.97 -1.98 -6.95
C LEU A 32 -13.43 -3.07 -7.92
N GLU A 33 -12.48 -3.81 -8.47
CA GLU A 33 -12.64 -4.90 -9.43
C GLU A 33 -11.58 -5.97 -9.09
N PRO A 34 -11.74 -7.23 -9.50
CA PRO A 34 -10.75 -8.27 -9.22
C PRO A 34 -9.33 -7.84 -9.63
N GLY A 35 -8.46 -7.64 -8.64
CA GLY A 35 -7.08 -7.19 -8.87
C GLY A 35 -6.88 -5.67 -9.03
N LEU A 36 -7.94 -4.85 -8.94
CA LEU A 36 -7.85 -3.38 -8.94
C LEU A 36 -8.30 -2.82 -7.59
N PHE A 37 -7.40 -2.09 -6.94
CA PHE A 37 -7.59 -1.54 -5.60
C PHE A 37 -7.55 -0.01 -5.63
N VAL A 38 -8.30 0.60 -4.72
CA VAL A 38 -8.01 1.96 -4.26
C VAL A 38 -7.30 1.83 -2.93
N VAL A 39 -6.09 2.37 -2.85
CA VAL A 39 -5.23 2.32 -1.66
C VAL A 39 -5.07 3.73 -1.13
N SER A 40 -5.46 3.92 0.12
CA SER A 40 -5.35 5.17 0.86
C SER A 40 -3.98 5.28 1.51
N ARG A 41 -3.30 6.37 1.19
CA ARG A 41 -2.08 6.81 1.86
C ARG A 41 -2.43 7.82 2.95
N GLY A 42 -1.87 7.63 4.13
CA GLY A 42 -1.99 8.56 5.25
C GLY A 42 -1.29 9.90 4.99
N GLU A 43 -1.71 10.92 5.74
CA GLU A 43 -1.05 12.22 5.73
C GLU A 43 0.35 12.13 6.36
N VAL A 44 1.32 12.76 5.71
CA VAL A 44 2.68 12.97 6.26
C VAL A 44 3.02 14.46 6.21
N PRO A 45 3.94 14.96 7.04
CA PRO A 45 4.31 16.37 7.02
C PRO A 45 4.67 16.87 5.62
N GLY A 46 3.89 17.81 5.09
CA GLY A 46 4.07 18.39 3.75
C GLY A 46 3.32 17.67 2.62
N PHE A 47 2.65 16.55 2.87
CA PHE A 47 1.85 15.83 1.88
C PHE A 47 0.51 15.37 2.47
N PRO A 48 -0.63 15.87 1.96
CA PRO A 48 -1.94 15.41 2.42
C PRO A 48 -2.13 13.92 2.10
N GLY A 49 -3.00 13.25 2.86
CA GLY A 49 -3.44 11.90 2.55
C GLY A 49 -4.05 11.84 1.14
N GLN A 50 -3.75 10.78 0.40
CA GLN A 50 -4.17 10.62 -1.00
C GLN A 50 -4.55 9.18 -1.30
N ASP A 51 -5.55 9.01 -2.14
CA ASP A 51 -5.96 7.71 -2.68
C ASP A 51 -5.28 7.44 -4.03
N TYR A 52 -4.76 6.22 -4.19
CA TYR A 52 -4.12 5.73 -5.40
C TYR A 52 -4.89 4.55 -5.97
N ARG A 53 -4.96 4.45 -7.30
CA ARG A 53 -5.46 3.25 -7.97
C ARG A 53 -4.28 2.31 -8.22
N VAL A 54 -4.35 1.11 -7.68
CA VAL A 54 -3.30 0.09 -7.77
C VAL A 54 -3.86 -1.14 -8.45
N THR A 55 -3.24 -1.57 -9.54
CA THR A 55 -3.61 -2.80 -10.24
C THR A 55 -2.56 -3.87 -9.94
N LEU A 56 -3.00 -5.03 -9.44
CA LEU A 56 -2.13 -6.18 -9.29
C LEU A 56 -1.79 -6.74 -10.67
N PRO A 57 -0.51 -7.05 -10.95
CA PRO A 57 -0.14 -7.78 -12.16
C PRO A 57 -0.80 -9.17 -12.17
N ALA A 58 -0.97 -9.77 -13.35
CA ALA A 58 -1.58 -11.09 -13.48
C ALA A 58 -0.81 -12.15 -12.67
N GLY A 59 -1.50 -12.85 -11.78
CA GLY A 59 -0.89 -13.82 -10.85
C GLY A 59 -0.11 -13.19 -9.69
N GLY A 60 -0.11 -11.86 -9.59
CA GLY A 60 0.46 -11.13 -8.47
C GLY A 60 -0.46 -11.07 -7.25
N ARG A 61 0.09 -10.54 -6.16
CA ARG A 61 -0.59 -10.35 -4.88
C ARG A 61 -0.17 -9.01 -4.27
N PHE A 62 -0.84 -8.61 -3.19
CA PHE A 62 -0.33 -7.56 -2.31
C PHE A 62 0.01 -8.13 -0.93
N GLU A 63 0.88 -7.42 -0.22
CA GLU A 63 1.22 -7.68 1.18
C GLU A 63 1.16 -6.38 1.98
N ILE A 64 0.67 -6.46 3.22
CA ILE A 64 0.77 -5.34 4.18
C ILE A 64 1.95 -5.61 5.11
N ARG A 65 2.99 -4.80 5.02
CA ARG A 65 4.20 -4.92 5.85
C ARG A 65 4.27 -3.78 6.86
N ARG A 66 4.96 -3.99 7.97
CA ARG A 66 5.32 -2.90 8.91
C ARG A 66 6.76 -2.49 8.62
N ARG A 67 7.00 -1.19 8.56
CA ARG A 67 8.34 -0.62 8.51
C ARG A 67 8.71 -0.14 9.92
N GLU A 68 9.75 -0.75 10.47
CA GLU A 68 10.34 -0.39 11.78
C GLU A 68 11.35 0.75 11.66
#